data_AF-A0A554L1N0-F1
#
_entry.id   AF-A0A554L1N0-F1
#
_cell.length_a   1.000
_cell.length_b   1.000
_cell.length_c   1.000
_cell.angle_alpha   90.00
_cell.angle_beta   90.00
_cell.angle_gamma   90.00
#
_symmetry.space_group_name_H-M   'P 1'
#
loop_
_entity.id
_entity.type
_entity.pdbx_description
1 polymer ?
#
loop_
_entity_poly.entity_id
_entity_poly.type
_entity_poly.pdbx_seq_one_letter_code
_entity_poly.pdbx_strand_id
1 'polypeptide(L)' 'MNYSNRMNYMPKEPKEFEEKVVQVNRVSKKTKGGNRISFSALVVVGDKKGRVGVGLGKAKDVASAVKKAVLYG' A
#
# COMPACT_ATOMS: atom_id res chain seq x y z
N MET A 1 -31.96 -19.21 22.65
CA MET A 1 -31.46 -19.43 21.28
C MET A 1 -31.23 -18.05 20.65
N ASN A 2 -29.98 -17.54 20.62
CA ASN A 2 -29.70 -16.16 20.20
C ASN A 2 -29.37 -16.10 18.69
N TYR A 3 -30.24 -15.46 17.92
CA TYR A 3 -30.15 -15.31 16.45
C TYR A 3 -29.34 -14.06 16.01
N SER A 4 -28.39 -13.57 16.80
CA SER A 4 -27.73 -12.29 16.56
C SER A 4 -26.44 -12.33 15.71
N ASN A 5 -26.00 -13.50 15.22
CA ASN A 5 -24.64 -13.67 14.67
C ASN A 5 -24.54 -13.95 13.15
N ARG A 6 -25.58 -13.67 12.35
CA ARG A 6 -25.66 -14.08 10.93
C ARG A 6 -25.33 -12.99 9.89
N MET A 7 -24.83 -11.82 10.31
CA MET A 7 -24.61 -10.66 9.43
C MET A 7 -23.12 -10.35 9.21
N ASN A 8 -22.29 -11.32 8.82
CA ASN A 8 -20.87 -11.04 8.49
C ASN A 8 -20.32 -11.81 7.27
N TYR A 9 -21.18 -12.35 6.41
CA TYR A 9 -20.76 -12.99 5.14
C TYR A 9 -21.23 -12.17 3.93
N MET A 10 -20.67 -10.97 3.76
CA MET A 10 -20.68 -10.32 2.45
C MET A 10 -19.38 -10.70 1.74
N PRO A 11 -19.45 -11.37 0.57
CA PRO A 11 -18.25 -11.69 -0.19
C PRO A 11 -17.60 -10.38 -0.63
N LYS A 12 -16.31 -10.23 -0.33
CA LYS A 12 -15.51 -9.09 -0.77
C LYS A 12 -15.44 -9.13 -2.29
N GLU A 13 -15.94 -8.09 -2.96
CA GLU A 13 -15.93 -8.03 -4.43
C GLU A 13 -14.52 -8.29 -4.99
N PRO A 14 -14.41 -9.03 -6.09
CA PRO A 14 -13.11 -9.32 -6.69
C PRO A 14 -12.48 -8.01 -7.16
N LYS A 15 -11.34 -7.64 -6.56
CA LYS A 15 -10.52 -6.53 -7.06
C LYS A 15 -10.04 -6.88 -8.47
N GLU A 16 -10.42 -6.07 -9.46
CA GLU A 16 -10.01 -6.22 -10.86
C GLU A 16 -8.49 -6.04 -11.05
N PHE A 17 -7.86 -5.29 -10.15
CA PHE A 17 -6.43 -5.01 -10.17
C PHE A 17 -5.69 -5.68 -9.00
N GLU A 18 -4.57 -6.33 -9.31
CA GLU A 18 -3.64 -6.90 -8.35
C GLU A 18 -2.52 -5.90 -8.04
N GLU A 19 -2.18 -5.75 -6.76
CA GLU A 19 -1.15 -4.83 -6.27
C GLU A 19 0.09 -5.64 -5.86
N LYS A 20 1.29 -5.24 -6.33
CA LYS A 20 2.55 -5.89 -5.98
C LYS A 20 3.60 -4.86 -5.54
N VAL A 21 4.14 -5.05 -4.35
CA VAL A 21 5.27 -4.24 -3.85
C VAL A 21 6.55 -4.72 -4.51
N VAL A 22 7.22 -3.84 -5.25
CA VAL A 22 8.49 -4.16 -5.94
C VAL A 22 9.66 -3.92 -5.01
N GLN A 23 9.68 -2.75 -4.37
CA GLN A 23 10.82 -2.34 -3.55
C GLN A 23 10.37 -1.46 -2.39
N VAL A 24 11.00 -1.67 -1.24
CA VAL A 24 10.87 -0.82 -0.06
C VAL A 24 12.26 -0.35 0.34
N ASN A 25 12.46 0.97 0.42
CA ASN A 25 13.72 1.57 0.81
C ASN A 25 13.55 2.38 2.08
N ARG A 26 14.44 2.17 3.05
CA ARG A 26 14.60 3.10 4.18
C ARG A 26 15.46 4.27 3.74
N VAL A 27 14.89 5.48 3.74
CA VAL A 27 15.60 6.72 3.39
C VAL A 27 15.82 7.57 4.64
N SER A 28 16.95 8.26 4.71
CA SER A 28 17.31 9.11 5.86
C SER A 28 17.68 10.51 5.40
N LYS A 29 17.00 11.55 5.93
CA LYS A 29 17.34 12.96 5.74
C LYS A 29 18.19 13.43 6.91
N LYS A 30 19.43 13.87 6.67
CA LYS A 30 20.25 14.47 7.73
C LYS A 30 19.71 15.85 8.13
N THR A 31 19.74 16.15 9.41
CA THR A 31 19.39 17.46 9.99
C THR A 31 20.48 17.88 10.98
N LYS A 32 20.40 19.12 11.48
CA LYS A 32 21.33 19.65 12.48
C LYS A 32 21.35 18.83 13.78
N GLY A 33 20.24 18.16 14.12
CA GLY A 33 20.08 17.38 15.37
C GLY A 33 20.07 15.86 15.19
N GLY A 34 20.34 15.33 14.00
CA GLY A 34 20.31 13.88 13.77
C GLY A 34 19.90 13.48 12.34
N ASN A 35 19.28 12.32 12.19
CA ASN A 35 18.70 11.86 10.94
C ASN A 35 17.18 11.63 11.10
N ARG A 36 16.41 12.14 10.14
CA ARG A 36 14.98 11.84 10.02
C ARG A 36 14.79 10.69 9.04
N ILE A 37 14.28 9.57 9.53
CA ILE A 37 14.06 8.36 8.74
C ILE A 37 12.65 8.39 8.14
N SER A 38 12.52 7.80 6.95
CA SER A 38 11.24 7.53 6.28
C SER A 38 11.40 6.28 5.41
N PHE A 39 10.31 5.77 4.88
CA PHE A 39 10.28 4.64 3.95
C PHE A 39 9.68 5.09 2.62
N SER A 40 10.32 4.75 1.51
CA SER A 40 9.70 4.82 0.19
C SER A 40 9.29 3.41 -0.27
N ALA A 41 8.12 3.30 -0.88
CA ALA A 41 7.61 2.09 -1.47
C ALA A 41 7.34 2.32 -2.96
N LEU A 42 7.85 1.42 -3.80
CA LEU A 42 7.50 1.32 -5.21
C LEU A 42 6.52 0.15 -5.37
N VAL A 43 5.34 0.44 -5.92
CA VAL A 43 4.25 -0.53 -6.08
C VAL A 43 3.82 -0.55 -7.55
N VAL A 44 3.52 -1.74 -8.06
CA VAL A 44 2.93 -1.95 -9.37
C VAL A 44 1.50 -2.45 -9.17
N VAL A 45 0.56 -1.90 -9.91
CA VAL A 45 -0.85 -2.32 -9.90
C VAL A 45 -1.22 -2.73 -11.33
N GLY A 46 -1.91 -3.86 -11.51
CA GLY A 46 -2.30 -4.30 -12.86
C GLY A 46 -3.28 -5.44 -12.89
N ASP A 47 -3.93 -5.64 -14.03
CA ASP A 47 -5.00 -6.63 -14.24
C ASP A 47 -4.52 -7.90 -14.95
N LYS A 48 -3.21 -8.04 -15.20
CA LYS A 48 -2.57 -9.09 -16.02
C LYS A 48 -3.12 -9.23 -17.45
N LYS A 49 -3.95 -8.28 -17.91
CA LYS A 49 -4.53 -8.22 -19.27
C LYS A 49 -3.90 -7.10 -20.10
N GLY A 50 -2.78 -6.56 -19.65
CA GLY A 50 -2.01 -5.52 -20.35
C GLY A 50 -2.21 -4.10 -19.78
N ARG A 51 -3.07 -3.91 -18.77
CA ARG A 51 -3.17 -2.62 -18.07
C ARG A 51 -2.32 -2.67 -16.79
N VAL A 52 -1.35 -1.77 -16.71
CA VAL A 52 -0.42 -1.65 -15.58
C VAL A 52 -0.25 -0.18 -15.19
N GLY A 53 -0.10 0.06 -13.90
CA GLY A 53 0.22 1.34 -13.29
C GLY A 53 1.35 1.18 -12.27
N VAL A 54 2.12 2.24 -12.05
CA VAL A 54 3.23 2.26 -11.09
C VAL A 54 3.09 3.43 -10.15
N GLY A 55 3.13 3.16 -8.86
CA GLY A 55 2.97 4.15 -7.82
C GLY A 55 4.19 4.22 -6.91
N LEU A 56 4.59 5.44 -6.56
CA LEU A 56 5.66 5.69 -5.58
C LEU A 56 5.08 6.43 -4.38
N GLY A 57 5.25 5.84 -3.20
CA GLY A 57 4.76 6.40 -1.95
C GLY A 57 5.89 6.59 -0.94
N LYS A 58 5.78 7.63 -0.10
CA LYS A 58 6.72 7.88 0.99
C LYS A 58 6.00 8.25 2.28
N ALA A 59 6.39 7.61 3.38
CA ALA A 59 5.81 7.85 4.70
C ALA A 59 6.81 7.53 5.83
N LYS A 60 6.39 7.74 7.08
CA LYS A 60 7.20 7.41 8.26
C LYS A 60 7.28 5.91 8.53
N ASP A 61 6.33 5.15 8.00
CA ASP A 61 6.17 3.71 8.16
C ASP A 61 5.84 3.07 6.81
N VAL A 62 6.14 1.77 6.68
CA VAL A 62 6.04 1.04 5.40
C VAL A 62 4.59 0.91 4.94
N ALA A 63 3.67 0.56 5.84
CA ALA A 63 2.26 0.39 5.50
C ALA A 63 1.64 1.67 4.93
N SER A 64 1.91 2.82 5.55
CA SER A 64 1.43 4.11 5.01
C SER A 64 2.12 4.49 3.70
N ALA A 65 3.39 4.11 3.49
CA ALA A 65 4.08 4.36 2.22
C ALA A 65 3.46 3.55 1.08
N VAL A 66 3.19 2.26 1.31
CA VAL A 66 2.49 1.39 0.34
C VAL A 66 1.07 1.89 0.07
N LYS A 67 0.31 2.23 1.12
CA LYS A 67 -1.04 2.77 0.97
C LYS A 67 -1.05 4.06 0.15
N LYS A 68 -0.05 4.94 0.35
CA LYS A 68 0.10 6.15 -0.47
C LYS A 68 0.47 5.85 -1.92
N ALA A 69 1.35 4.86 -2.14
CA ALA A 69 1.75 4.44 -3.47
C ALA A 69 0.56 3.91 -4.29
N VAL A 70 -0.39 3.23 -3.64
CA VAL A 70 -1.60 2.68 -4.30
C VAL A 70 -2.71 3.73 -4.46
N LEU A 71 -2.87 4.65 -3.50
CA LEU A 71 -3.99 5.61 -3.52
C LEU A 71 -3.72 6.87 -4.34
N TYR A 72 -2.47 7.33 -4.40
CA TYR A 72 -2.11 8.60 -5.05
C TYR A 72 -1.13 8.43 -6.21
N GLY A 73 -0.64 7.20 -6.44
CA GLY A 73 0.30 6.85 -7.49
C GLY A 73 -0.39 6.17 -8.66
#